data_AF-A0A6A5TER8-F1
#
_entry.id   AF-A0A6A5TER8-F1
#
_cell.length_a   1.000
_cell.length_b   1.000
_cell.length_c   1.000
_cell.angle_alpha   90.00
_cell.angle_beta   90.00
_cell.angle_gamma   90.00
#
_symmetry.space_group_name_H-M   'P 1'
#
loop_
_entity.id
_entity.type
_entity.pdbx_description
1 polymer ?
#
loop_
_entity_poly.entity_id
_entity_poly.type
_entity_poly.pdbx_seq_one_letter_code
_entity_poly.pdbx_strand_id
1 'polypeptide(L)'
;MQFMSQSMGWADNITLAMAPLGIITTIVSAIRVGGPSWLKALIGRARENLAVAEAELMSSTSEEVCELWNGQQVVRCMGSAPIAEFICLLPEDIGNIRNDPKTYPRIKSSTLKEAVENKLLKGIKSDIVIIRNVSAAAPNISLNSHNQFWRGELRAAAVFGTILQLGVLTYSGFATYYPTLKFQNDNRPIARYAFPCTAVGTLVLVAGILVCAHVVESSTKEKRYQAREGKRTRLVWLQQTKTVNDQVFESFAIFSDDDRTVITTSRRATNKQGHATVLAFKTVLGTMVGLCGFIVQFIGLRGMHWSVSVAQLGAVLVMASVRALVRRGLAKPPQCRHLPSGFELEWFATTLGDPDKAPWMKTSNSEKEVSRAKMATRRRIP
;
A
#
# COMPACT_ATOMS: atom_id res chain seq x y z
N MET A 1 -3.02 -5.98 -10.08
CA MET A 1 -3.26 -4.56 -9.76
C MET A 1 -2.43 -4.19 -8.54
N GLN A 2 -1.25 -3.58 -8.74
CA GLN A 2 -0.40 -3.13 -7.63
C GLN A 2 -1.08 -2.04 -6.77
N PHE A 3 -2.15 -1.41 -7.28
CA PHE A 3 -2.95 -0.47 -6.51
C PHE A 3 -3.69 -1.15 -5.34
N MET A 4 -4.30 -2.32 -5.56
CA MET A 4 -5.08 -2.97 -4.51
C MET A 4 -4.21 -3.62 -3.42
N SER A 5 -3.03 -4.14 -3.80
CA SER A 5 -2.10 -4.76 -2.86
C SER A 5 -1.46 -3.81 -1.85
N GLN A 6 -1.78 -2.51 -1.92
CA GLN A 6 -1.32 -1.49 -0.96
C GLN A 6 -2.47 -0.57 -0.53
N SER A 7 -3.72 -0.94 -0.81
CA SER A 7 -4.91 -0.21 -0.36
C SER A 7 -5.12 -0.46 1.13
N MET A 8 -5.22 0.60 1.92
CA MET A 8 -5.27 0.51 3.40
C MET A 8 -6.36 1.39 4.05
N GLY A 9 -7.28 1.91 3.25
CA GLY A 9 -8.35 2.75 3.78
C GLY A 9 -9.42 3.11 2.78
N TRP A 10 -10.50 3.69 3.31
CA TRP A 10 -11.63 4.19 2.53
C TRP A 10 -11.24 5.18 1.42
N ALA A 11 -10.21 6.01 1.62
CA ALA A 11 -9.73 6.96 0.62
C ALA A 11 -9.10 6.25 -0.60
N ASP A 12 -8.41 5.13 -0.39
CA ASP A 12 -7.92 4.30 -1.49
C ASP A 12 -9.08 3.68 -2.27
N ASN A 13 -10.11 3.19 -1.56
CA ASN A 13 -11.31 2.62 -2.20
C ASN A 13 -12.02 3.65 -3.07
N ILE A 14 -12.19 4.89 -2.59
CA ILE A 14 -12.77 5.98 -3.38
C ILE A 14 -11.88 6.33 -4.58
N THR A 15 -10.57 6.46 -4.37
CA THR A 15 -9.63 6.75 -5.45
C THR A 15 -9.64 5.66 -6.55
N LEU A 16 -9.84 4.41 -6.15
CA LEU A 16 -10.03 3.28 -7.07
C LEU A 16 -11.37 3.34 -7.82
N ALA A 17 -12.44 3.77 -7.14
CA ALA A 17 -13.79 3.77 -7.69
C ALA A 17 -14.12 4.96 -8.60
N MET A 18 -13.54 6.14 -8.36
CA MET A 18 -13.78 7.35 -9.18
C MET A 18 -13.09 7.22 -10.54
N ALA A 19 -13.79 7.43 -11.66
CA ALA A 19 -13.28 7.19 -13.02
C ALA A 19 -12.55 5.83 -13.11
N PRO A 20 -13.31 4.72 -12.97
CA PRO A 20 -12.72 3.41 -12.78
C PRO A 20 -11.97 2.98 -14.04
N LEU A 21 -10.73 2.53 -13.87
CA LEU A 21 -9.94 1.86 -14.89
C LEU A 21 -9.82 0.39 -14.49
N GLY A 22 -10.06 -0.53 -15.43
CA GLY A 22 -9.98 -1.96 -15.13
C GLY A 22 -11.13 -2.50 -14.28
N ILE A 23 -12.38 -2.09 -14.57
CA ILE A 23 -13.61 -2.56 -13.89
C ILE A 23 -13.62 -4.09 -13.74
N ILE A 24 -13.41 -4.81 -14.84
CA ILE A 24 -13.37 -6.28 -14.86
C ILE A 24 -12.26 -6.79 -13.94
N THR A 25 -11.07 -6.19 -13.98
CA THR A 25 -9.96 -6.61 -13.13
C THR A 25 -10.23 -6.39 -11.65
N THR A 26 -10.93 -5.32 -11.25
CA THR A 26 -11.34 -5.10 -9.85
C THR A 26 -12.39 -6.12 -9.41
N ILE A 27 -13.39 -6.38 -10.26
CA ILE A 27 -14.41 -7.41 -10.02
C ILE A 27 -13.76 -8.79 -9.85
N VAL A 28 -12.92 -9.20 -10.81
CA VAL A 28 -12.19 -10.48 -10.75
C VAL A 28 -11.32 -10.55 -9.50
N SER A 29 -10.67 -9.46 -9.10
CA SER A 29 -9.85 -9.44 -7.88
C SER A 29 -10.69 -9.64 -6.62
N ALA A 30 -11.84 -8.98 -6.52
CA ALA A 30 -12.76 -9.17 -5.40
C ALA A 30 -13.30 -10.62 -5.36
N ILE A 31 -13.61 -11.21 -6.52
CA ILE A 31 -14.04 -12.62 -6.63
C ILE A 31 -12.95 -13.57 -6.15
N ARG A 32 -11.70 -13.36 -6.58
CA ARG A 32 -10.56 -14.21 -6.18
C ARG A 32 -10.33 -14.17 -4.67
N VAL A 33 -10.44 -12.99 -4.06
CA VAL A 33 -10.22 -12.79 -2.62
C VAL A 33 -11.42 -13.27 -1.78
N GLY A 34 -12.62 -12.76 -2.04
CA GLY A 34 -13.78 -12.92 -1.17
C GLY A 34 -14.97 -13.70 -1.77
N GLY A 35 -14.89 -14.13 -3.02
CA GLY A 35 -16.01 -14.74 -3.74
C GLY A 35 -16.32 -16.19 -3.33
N PRO A 36 -17.59 -16.64 -3.46
CA PRO A 36 -17.96 -18.04 -3.29
C PRO A 36 -17.37 -18.93 -4.40
N SER A 37 -17.28 -20.23 -4.15
CA SER A 37 -16.62 -21.19 -5.06
C SER A 37 -17.19 -21.21 -6.48
N TRP A 38 -18.51 -21.07 -6.64
CA TRP A 38 -19.15 -21.03 -7.96
C TRP A 38 -18.74 -19.79 -8.76
N LEU A 39 -18.59 -18.63 -8.09
CA LEU A 39 -18.20 -17.39 -8.74
C LEU A 39 -16.71 -17.41 -9.11
N LYS A 40 -15.88 -18.04 -8.28
CA LYS A 40 -14.48 -18.36 -8.61
C LYS A 40 -14.38 -19.33 -9.79
N ALA A 41 -15.27 -20.31 -9.88
CA ALA A 41 -15.31 -21.23 -11.02
C ALA A 41 -15.66 -20.53 -12.34
N LEU A 42 -16.60 -19.57 -12.30
CA LEU A 42 -16.99 -18.78 -13.47
C LEU A 42 -15.82 -18.02 -14.10
N ILE A 43 -14.91 -17.49 -13.29
CA ILE A 43 -13.70 -16.79 -13.76
C ILE A 43 -12.50 -17.73 -14.01
N GLY A 44 -12.71 -19.05 -14.00
CA GLY A 44 -11.64 -20.03 -14.22
C GLY A 44 -10.66 -20.20 -13.05
N ARG A 45 -11.03 -19.78 -11.84
CA ARG A 45 -10.18 -19.79 -10.62
C ARG A 45 -10.75 -20.68 -9.52
N ALA A 46 -11.51 -21.73 -9.87
CA ALA A 46 -12.16 -22.64 -8.90
C ALA A 46 -11.20 -23.27 -7.89
N ARG A 47 -9.97 -23.59 -8.33
CA ARG A 47 -8.93 -24.26 -7.53
C ARG A 47 -7.76 -23.34 -7.18
N GLU A 48 -7.94 -22.03 -7.29
CA GLU A 48 -6.89 -21.08 -6.94
C GLU A 48 -6.63 -21.09 -5.42
N ASN A 49 -5.36 -21.25 -5.04
CA ASN A 49 -4.96 -21.15 -3.63
C ASN A 49 -5.10 -19.70 -3.15
N LEU A 50 -5.60 -19.51 -1.92
CA LEU A 50 -5.80 -18.20 -1.31
C LEU A 50 -4.49 -17.42 -1.19
N ALA A 51 -3.36 -18.11 -0.99
CA ALA A 51 -2.02 -17.51 -0.98
C ALA A 51 -1.66 -16.82 -2.31
N VAL A 52 -2.13 -17.35 -3.46
CA VAL A 52 -1.92 -16.72 -4.77
C VAL A 52 -2.66 -15.39 -4.83
N ALA A 53 -3.94 -15.39 -4.43
CA ALA A 53 -4.76 -14.18 -4.41
C ALA A 53 -4.20 -13.15 -3.41
N GLU A 54 -3.72 -13.59 -2.24
CA GLU A 54 -3.08 -12.72 -1.26
C GLU A 54 -1.79 -12.10 -1.80
N ALA A 55 -0.90 -12.88 -2.41
CA ALA A 55 0.36 -12.39 -2.95
C ALA A 55 0.16 -11.28 -4.00
N GLU A 56 -0.88 -11.40 -4.85
CA GLU A 56 -1.13 -10.47 -5.94
C GLU A 56 -2.03 -9.27 -5.59
N LEU A 57 -3.01 -9.46 -4.71
CA LEU A 57 -4.15 -8.53 -4.58
C LEU A 57 -4.28 -7.86 -3.22
N MET A 58 -3.73 -8.45 -2.17
CA MET A 58 -3.94 -7.99 -0.79
C MET A 58 -2.70 -7.26 -0.27
N SER A 59 -2.87 -6.39 0.73
CA SER A 59 -1.75 -5.76 1.43
C SER A 59 -1.18 -6.61 2.56
N SER A 60 -1.87 -7.69 2.93
CA SER A 60 -1.47 -8.56 4.03
C SER A 60 -0.30 -9.46 3.69
N THR A 61 0.41 -9.91 4.72
CA THR A 61 1.27 -11.09 4.66
C THR A 61 0.71 -12.16 5.59
N SER A 62 1.05 -13.42 5.31
CA SER A 62 0.62 -14.59 6.08
C SER A 62 1.78 -15.57 6.24
N GLU A 63 1.51 -16.76 6.76
CA GLU A 63 2.50 -17.86 6.81
C GLU A 63 2.77 -18.44 5.41
N GLU A 64 1.88 -18.17 4.45
CA GLU A 64 1.95 -18.67 3.08
C GLU A 64 2.37 -17.59 2.08
N VAL A 65 2.52 -16.34 2.51
CA VAL A 65 2.89 -15.21 1.65
C VAL A 65 3.87 -14.31 2.39
N CYS A 66 5.05 -14.14 1.81
CA CYS A 66 6.11 -13.28 2.34
C CYS A 66 6.55 -12.22 1.32
N GLU A 67 7.20 -11.17 1.83
CA GLU A 67 7.83 -10.12 1.05
C GLU A 67 9.34 -10.27 1.14
N LEU A 68 10.02 -10.38 0.00
CA LEU A 68 11.45 -10.64 -0.11
C LEU A 68 12.13 -9.66 -1.04
N TRP A 69 13.38 -9.32 -0.77
CA TRP A 69 14.22 -8.52 -1.63
C TRP A 69 15.00 -9.41 -2.60
N ASN A 70 14.82 -9.17 -3.90
CA ASN A 70 15.50 -9.94 -4.95
C ASN A 70 16.80 -9.30 -5.47
N GLY A 71 17.32 -8.27 -4.80
CA GLY A 71 18.46 -7.48 -5.29
C GLY A 71 18.06 -6.18 -5.99
N GLN A 72 16.81 -6.07 -6.49
CA GLN A 72 16.33 -4.90 -7.24
C GLN A 72 15.04 -4.30 -6.67
N GLN A 73 14.10 -5.14 -6.24
CA GLN A 73 12.81 -4.73 -5.69
C GLN A 73 12.29 -5.71 -4.65
N VAL A 74 11.36 -5.25 -3.82
CA VAL A 74 10.62 -6.12 -2.91
C VAL A 74 9.55 -6.86 -3.72
N VAL A 75 9.63 -8.19 -3.76
CA VAL A 75 8.68 -9.07 -4.41
C VAL A 75 7.84 -9.80 -3.39
N ARG A 76 6.57 -10.06 -3.73
CA ARG A 76 5.65 -10.87 -2.92
C ARG A 76 5.65 -12.28 -3.47
N CYS A 77 5.99 -13.25 -2.63
CA CYS A 77 6.13 -14.65 -3.03
C CYS A 77 5.26 -15.55 -2.16
N MET A 78 4.74 -16.62 -2.75
CA MET A 78 4.15 -17.70 -1.99
C MET A 78 5.23 -18.49 -1.26
N GLY A 79 4.94 -18.88 -0.03
CA GLY A 79 5.84 -19.57 0.88
C GLY A 79 6.25 -18.72 2.08
N SER A 80 7.03 -19.34 2.95
CA SER A 80 7.61 -18.71 4.13
C SER A 80 9.11 -18.58 3.96
N ALA A 81 9.64 -17.40 4.28
CA ALA A 81 11.07 -17.14 4.30
C ALA A 81 11.53 -16.68 5.68
N PRO A 82 12.74 -17.09 6.12
CA PRO A 82 13.33 -16.67 7.38
C PRO A 82 13.76 -15.21 7.27
N ILE A 83 12.81 -14.31 7.51
CA ILE A 83 13.05 -12.88 7.64
C ILE A 83 12.78 -12.48 9.07
N ALA A 84 13.79 -11.94 9.74
CA ALA A 84 13.62 -11.39 11.07
C ALA A 84 13.36 -9.88 11.00
N GLU A 85 12.29 -9.42 11.66
CA GLU A 85 11.96 -7.99 11.77
C GLU A 85 12.34 -7.46 13.15
N PHE A 86 13.13 -6.40 13.15
CA PHE A 86 13.56 -5.66 14.32
C PHE A 86 13.07 -4.21 14.24
N ILE A 87 12.33 -3.80 15.26
CA ILE A 87 11.87 -2.44 15.45
C ILE A 87 12.82 -1.77 16.44
N CYS A 88 13.62 -0.83 15.98
CA CYS A 88 14.59 -0.10 16.78
C CYS A 88 14.00 1.24 17.19
N LEU A 89 13.76 1.44 18.48
CA LEU A 89 13.39 2.72 19.07
C LEU A 89 14.65 3.44 19.54
N LEU A 90 14.99 4.51 18.85
CA LEU A 90 16.17 5.33 19.06
C LEU A 90 15.76 6.62 19.79
N PRO A 91 16.52 7.11 20.77
CA PRO A 91 16.29 8.44 21.34
C PRO A 91 16.47 9.53 20.29
N GLU A 92 15.69 10.61 20.35
CA GLU A 92 15.80 11.72 19.38
C GLU A 92 17.18 12.40 19.37
N ASP A 93 17.84 12.46 20.54
CA ASP A 93 19.15 13.07 20.75
C ASP A 93 20.31 12.09 20.59
N ILE A 94 20.13 10.97 19.87
CA ILE A 94 21.16 9.92 19.78
C ILE A 94 22.52 10.47 19.30
N GLY A 95 22.53 11.48 18.44
CA GLY A 95 23.75 12.14 17.97
C GLY A 95 24.50 12.89 19.08
N ASN A 96 23.78 13.51 20.02
CA ASN A 96 24.37 14.22 21.16
C ASN A 96 24.81 13.25 22.27
N ILE A 97 24.02 12.21 22.55
CA ILE A 97 24.38 11.14 23.50
C ILE A 97 25.68 10.45 23.07
N ARG A 98 25.89 10.28 21.75
CA ARG A 98 27.08 9.63 21.17
C ARG A 98 28.37 10.43 21.36
N ASN A 99 28.29 11.75 21.47
CA ASN A 99 29.46 12.61 21.61
C ASN A 99 29.94 12.72 23.07
N ASP A 100 29.19 12.18 24.02
CA ASP A 100 29.59 12.11 25.43
C ASP A 100 30.31 10.77 25.71
N PRO A 101 31.63 10.78 25.97
CA PRO A 101 32.42 9.56 26.21
C PRO A 101 32.03 8.81 27.50
N LYS A 102 31.15 9.36 28.34
CA LYS A 102 30.68 8.74 29.59
C LYS A 102 29.31 8.07 29.48
N THR A 103 28.60 8.23 28.35
CA THR A 103 27.20 7.81 28.24
C THR A 103 27.04 6.74 27.17
N TYR A 104 27.07 5.47 27.58
CA TYR A 104 26.67 4.36 26.71
C TYR A 104 25.14 4.17 26.78
N PRO A 105 24.41 4.28 25.66
CA PRO A 105 22.99 4.01 25.67
C PRO A 105 22.77 2.54 26.06
N ARG A 106 21.95 2.30 27.08
CA ARG A 106 21.59 0.92 27.44
C ARG A 106 20.70 0.36 26.34
N ILE A 107 21.08 -0.83 25.85
CA ILE A 107 20.28 -1.56 24.87
C ILE A 107 19.34 -2.48 25.63
N LYS A 108 18.04 -2.36 25.37
CA LYS A 108 17.01 -3.26 25.86
C LYS A 108 16.42 -4.03 24.71
N SER A 109 16.44 -5.35 24.77
CA SER A 109 15.73 -6.21 23.83
C SER A 109 14.40 -6.67 24.43
N SER A 110 13.32 -6.62 23.66
CA SER A 110 12.04 -7.21 24.05
C SER A 110 11.31 -7.81 22.85
N THR A 111 10.29 -8.62 23.08
CA THR A 111 9.40 -9.05 21.99
C THR A 111 8.34 -8.00 21.69
N LEU A 112 7.75 -8.02 20.48
CA LEU A 112 6.65 -7.09 20.14
C LEU A 112 5.44 -7.27 21.07
N LYS A 113 5.16 -8.50 21.51
CA LYS A 113 4.06 -8.78 22.45
C LYS A 113 4.31 -8.14 23.81
N GLU A 114 5.49 -8.38 24.39
CA GLU A 114 5.91 -7.77 25.66
C GLU A 114 5.95 -6.24 25.58
N ALA A 115 6.45 -5.68 24.48
CA ALA A 115 6.52 -4.23 24.30
C ALA A 115 5.13 -3.58 24.33
N VAL A 116 4.13 -4.24 23.74
CA VAL A 116 2.73 -3.81 23.72
C VAL A 116 2.06 -4.02 25.09
N GLU A 117 2.23 -5.19 25.71
CA GLU A 117 1.61 -5.57 26.99
C GLU A 117 2.13 -4.73 28.15
N ASN A 118 3.46 -4.58 28.26
CA ASN A 118 4.09 -3.85 29.36
C ASN A 118 3.93 -2.33 29.24
N LYS A 119 3.26 -1.84 28.17
CA LYS A 119 3.24 -0.41 27.79
C LYS A 119 4.65 0.18 27.95
N LEU A 120 5.67 -0.52 27.45
CA LEU A 120 7.12 -0.38 27.77
C LEU A 120 7.73 0.99 27.37
N LEU A 121 6.88 1.99 27.15
CA LEU A 121 7.17 3.39 26.91
C LEU A 121 6.88 4.26 28.14
N LYS A 122 6.86 3.70 29.36
CA LYS A 122 7.07 4.46 30.61
C LYS A 122 8.43 4.08 31.17
N GLY A 123 9.44 4.89 30.85
CA GLY A 123 10.74 4.81 31.52
C GLY A 123 11.91 4.88 30.55
N ILE A 124 12.64 5.99 30.65
CA ILE A 124 14.00 6.23 30.16
C ILE A 124 14.08 6.75 28.72
N LYS A 125 14.29 8.07 28.63
CA LYS A 125 14.50 8.86 27.41
C LYS A 125 15.80 8.51 26.67
N SER A 126 16.75 7.82 27.30
CA SER A 126 18.11 7.62 26.78
C SER A 126 18.42 6.18 26.30
N ASP A 127 17.47 5.25 26.43
CA ASP A 127 17.69 3.83 26.09
C ASP A 127 17.31 3.53 24.64
N ILE A 128 18.16 2.76 23.95
CA ILE A 128 17.86 2.14 22.66
C ILE A 128 17.06 0.87 22.95
N VAL A 129 15.85 0.77 22.39
CA VAL A 129 14.99 -0.41 22.57
C VAL A 129 14.87 -1.15 21.26
N ILE A 130 15.26 -2.42 21.26
CA ILE A 130 15.18 -3.30 20.10
C ILE A 130 14.04 -4.28 20.34
N ILE A 131 13.01 -4.18 19.51
CA ILE A 131 11.82 -5.01 19.62
C ILE A 131 11.85 -6.02 18.48
N ARG A 132 11.97 -7.31 18.79
CA ARG A 132 11.89 -8.37 17.80
C ARG A 132 10.43 -8.75 17.55
N ASN A 133 10.00 -8.73 16.30
CA ASN A 133 8.70 -9.29 15.93
C ASN A 133 8.83 -10.81 15.78
N VAL A 134 8.21 -11.56 16.68
CA VAL A 134 8.22 -13.04 16.71
C VAL A 134 6.92 -13.62 16.13
N SER A 135 6.22 -12.86 15.29
CA SER A 135 5.03 -13.34 14.59
C SER A 135 5.40 -14.45 13.59
N ALA A 136 4.58 -15.50 13.52
CA ALA A 136 4.74 -16.57 12.53
C ALA A 136 4.55 -16.09 11.08
N ALA A 137 3.75 -15.03 10.88
CA ALA A 137 3.54 -14.42 9.58
C ALA A 137 4.67 -13.44 9.23
N ALA A 138 5.09 -13.48 7.97
CA ALA A 138 6.18 -12.67 7.44
C ALA A 138 5.96 -11.15 7.66
N PRO A 139 7.04 -10.36 7.81
CA PRO A 139 6.93 -8.90 7.97
C PRO A 139 6.44 -8.20 6.70
N ASN A 140 5.91 -6.99 6.86
CA ASN A 140 5.45 -6.15 5.75
C ASN A 140 6.53 -5.12 5.39
N ILE A 141 7.44 -5.50 4.50
CA ILE A 141 8.55 -4.64 4.07
C ILE A 141 8.04 -3.51 3.16
N SER A 142 7.18 -3.82 2.20
CA SER A 142 6.64 -2.86 1.23
C SER A 142 5.89 -1.72 1.91
N LEU A 143 5.07 -2.05 2.90
CA LEU A 143 4.22 -1.11 3.64
C LEU A 143 4.99 -0.18 4.57
N ASN A 144 6.20 -0.56 4.98
CA ASN A 144 6.96 0.15 6.00
C ASN A 144 8.34 0.67 5.52
N SER A 145 8.77 0.27 4.33
CA SER A 145 10.05 0.71 3.73
C SER A 145 10.09 2.21 3.42
N HIS A 146 8.97 2.77 2.98
CA HIS A 146 8.84 4.16 2.54
C HIS A 146 7.86 4.91 3.41
N ASN A 147 8.07 6.21 3.62
CA ASN A 147 7.09 6.99 4.39
C ASN A 147 5.76 6.91 3.63
N GLN A 148 4.73 6.35 4.28
CA GLN A 148 3.41 6.29 3.66
C GLN A 148 3.05 7.74 3.33
N PHE A 149 2.76 8.02 2.05
CA PHE A 149 2.36 9.34 1.59
C PHE A 149 1.37 9.95 2.57
N TRP A 150 1.52 11.26 2.81
CA TRP A 150 0.66 11.98 3.74
C TRP A 150 -0.79 11.62 3.41
N ARG A 151 -1.55 11.09 4.37
CA ARG A 151 -2.96 10.70 4.17
C ARG A 151 -3.79 11.83 3.55
N GLY A 152 -3.36 13.08 3.71
CA GLY A 152 -3.93 14.23 3.02
C GLY A 152 -3.77 14.20 1.50
N GLU A 153 -2.67 13.69 0.92
CA GLU A 153 -2.51 13.56 -0.53
C GLU A 153 -3.47 12.51 -1.11
N LEU A 154 -3.60 11.36 -0.44
CA LEU A 154 -4.56 10.34 -0.85
C LEU A 154 -6.01 10.82 -0.71
N ARG A 155 -6.33 11.55 0.36
CA ARG A 155 -7.65 12.20 0.52
C ARG A 155 -7.87 13.28 -0.53
N ALA A 156 -6.86 14.08 -0.85
CA ALA A 156 -6.94 15.10 -1.89
C ALA A 156 -7.17 14.46 -3.26
N ALA A 157 -6.49 13.35 -3.56
CA ALA A 157 -6.72 12.56 -4.78
C ALA A 157 -8.13 11.99 -4.85
N ALA A 158 -8.67 11.48 -3.73
CA ALA A 158 -10.05 11.01 -3.65
C ALA A 158 -11.06 12.14 -3.92
N VAL A 159 -10.89 13.30 -3.25
CA VAL A 159 -11.74 14.49 -3.45
C VAL A 159 -11.65 14.99 -4.89
N PHE A 160 -10.43 15.11 -5.43
CA PHE A 160 -10.19 15.51 -6.81
C PHE A 160 -10.88 14.54 -7.79
N GLY A 161 -10.78 13.24 -7.57
CA GLY A 161 -11.45 12.23 -8.39
C GLY A 161 -12.97 12.33 -8.33
N THR A 162 -13.54 12.61 -7.15
CA THR A 162 -14.99 12.84 -7.01
C THR A 162 -15.42 14.10 -7.75
N ILE A 163 -14.69 15.20 -7.63
CA ILE A 163 -14.97 16.45 -8.36
C ILE A 163 -14.90 16.20 -9.87
N LEU A 164 -13.88 15.48 -10.34
CA LEU A 164 -13.72 15.16 -11.75
C LEU A 164 -14.88 14.30 -12.28
N GLN A 165 -15.26 13.27 -11.53
CA GLN A 165 -16.37 12.39 -11.91
C GLN A 165 -17.71 13.13 -11.94
N LEU A 166 -17.97 13.99 -10.94
CA LEU A 166 -19.14 14.86 -10.93
C LEU A 166 -19.10 15.87 -12.08
N GLY A 167 -17.94 16.45 -12.38
CA GLY A 167 -17.73 17.37 -13.49
C GLY A 167 -18.09 16.75 -14.85
N VAL A 168 -17.72 15.48 -15.08
CA VAL A 168 -18.12 14.76 -16.30
C VAL A 168 -19.64 14.54 -16.34
N LEU A 169 -20.28 14.20 -15.22
CA LEU A 169 -21.73 14.04 -15.16
C LEU A 169 -22.45 15.38 -15.37
N THR A 170 -21.96 16.47 -14.78
CA THR A 170 -22.49 17.81 -14.98
C THR A 170 -22.35 18.25 -16.44
N TYR A 171 -21.17 18.04 -17.06
CA TYR A 171 -20.95 18.30 -18.49
C TYR A 171 -21.91 17.48 -19.37
N SER A 172 -22.09 16.19 -19.04
CA SER A 172 -23.04 15.29 -19.72
C SER A 172 -24.47 15.81 -19.65
N GLY A 173 -24.87 16.40 -18.51
CA GLY A 173 -26.19 17.00 -18.32
C GLY A 173 -26.35 18.28 -19.14
N PHE A 174 -25.35 19.16 -19.10
CA PHE A 174 -25.35 20.39 -19.90
C PHE A 174 -25.39 20.11 -21.40
N ALA A 175 -24.59 19.17 -21.90
CA ALA A 175 -24.60 18.75 -23.31
C ALA A 175 -25.96 18.18 -23.76
N THR A 176 -26.77 17.67 -22.83
CA THR A 176 -28.07 17.05 -23.13
C THR A 176 -29.23 18.04 -23.05
N TYR A 177 -29.27 18.86 -22.00
CA TYR A 177 -30.44 19.69 -21.67
C TYR A 177 -30.27 21.17 -22.00
N TYR A 178 -29.05 21.71 -22.07
CA TYR A 178 -28.86 23.15 -22.23
C TYR A 178 -28.91 23.55 -23.73
N PRO A 179 -29.79 24.48 -24.13
CA PRO A 179 -30.02 24.82 -25.54
C PRO A 179 -28.79 25.35 -26.29
N THR A 180 -27.90 26.07 -25.60
CA THR A 180 -26.70 26.72 -26.18
C THR A 180 -25.54 25.76 -26.44
N LEU A 181 -25.55 24.57 -25.83
CA LEU A 181 -24.54 23.51 -25.95
C LEU A 181 -25.16 22.19 -26.42
N LYS A 182 -26.33 22.25 -27.07
CA LYS A 182 -27.09 21.09 -27.52
C LYS A 182 -26.42 20.48 -28.75
N PHE A 183 -25.30 19.80 -28.53
CA PHE A 183 -24.61 19.06 -29.57
C PHE A 183 -25.54 17.99 -30.12
N GLN A 184 -25.88 18.10 -31.40
CA GLN A 184 -26.66 17.07 -32.08
C GLN A 184 -25.79 15.84 -32.29
N ASN A 185 -26.34 14.65 -32.06
CA ASN A 185 -25.68 13.40 -32.37
C ASN A 185 -26.23 12.90 -33.72
N ASP A 186 -25.40 12.87 -34.77
CA ASP A 186 -25.80 12.48 -36.13
C ASP A 186 -27.09 13.18 -36.64
N ASN A 187 -27.18 14.51 -36.48
CA ASN A 187 -28.35 15.32 -36.87
C ASN A 187 -29.67 14.93 -36.19
N ARG A 188 -29.63 14.12 -35.12
CA ARG A 188 -30.79 13.74 -34.31
C ARG A 188 -30.65 14.29 -32.88
N PRO A 189 -31.78 14.61 -32.22
CA PRO A 189 -31.74 14.99 -30.82
C PRO A 189 -31.27 13.81 -29.96
N ILE A 190 -30.44 14.11 -28.96
CA ILE A 190 -29.97 13.12 -27.97
C ILE A 190 -31.18 12.41 -27.35
N ALA A 191 -31.12 11.09 -27.26
CA ALA A 191 -32.22 10.30 -26.73
C ALA A 191 -32.47 10.65 -25.26
N ARG A 192 -33.74 10.79 -24.86
CA ARG A 192 -34.14 11.20 -23.49
C ARG A 192 -33.63 10.23 -22.40
N TYR A 193 -33.39 8.98 -22.76
CA TYR A 193 -32.84 7.97 -21.84
C TYR A 193 -31.31 8.04 -21.69
N ALA A 194 -30.59 8.69 -22.62
CA ALA A 194 -29.13 8.60 -22.70
C ALA A 194 -28.45 9.18 -21.45
N PHE A 195 -28.77 10.43 -21.09
CA PHE A 195 -28.23 11.05 -19.88
C PHE A 195 -28.61 10.34 -18.58
N PRO A 196 -29.89 10.05 -18.28
CA PRO A 196 -30.24 9.37 -17.02
C PRO A 196 -29.60 7.98 -16.93
N CYS A 197 -29.50 7.22 -18.03
CA CYS A 197 -28.75 5.97 -18.05
C CYS A 197 -27.26 6.18 -17.77
N THR A 198 -26.62 7.19 -18.36
CA THR A 198 -25.21 7.51 -18.09
C THR A 198 -24.99 7.87 -16.62
N ALA A 199 -25.82 8.74 -16.05
CA ALA A 199 -25.70 9.19 -14.67
C ALA A 199 -25.95 8.05 -13.67
N VAL A 200 -27.08 7.35 -13.80
CA VAL A 200 -27.42 6.21 -12.93
C VAL A 200 -26.39 5.10 -13.08
N GLY A 201 -26.03 4.73 -14.30
CA GLY A 201 -25.04 3.70 -14.58
C GLY A 201 -23.69 4.02 -13.95
N THR A 202 -23.24 5.28 -14.04
CA THR A 202 -21.99 5.73 -13.41
C THR A 202 -22.04 5.63 -11.88
N LEU A 203 -23.12 6.08 -11.25
CA LEU A 203 -23.27 6.01 -9.79
C LEU A 203 -23.32 4.56 -9.29
N VAL A 204 -24.09 3.71 -9.99
CA VAL A 204 -24.21 2.28 -9.70
C VAL A 204 -22.87 1.58 -9.90
N LEU A 205 -22.13 1.89 -10.97
CA LEU A 205 -20.80 1.35 -11.22
C LEU A 205 -19.82 1.73 -10.10
N VAL A 206 -19.77 3.02 -9.75
CA VAL A 206 -18.94 3.53 -8.65
C VAL A 206 -19.24 2.79 -7.35
N ALA A 207 -20.52 2.62 -7.00
CA ALA A 207 -20.93 1.88 -5.82
C ALA A 207 -20.48 0.41 -5.87
N GLY A 208 -20.64 -0.25 -7.02
CA GLY A 208 -20.17 -1.63 -7.23
C GLY A 208 -18.67 -1.77 -7.04
N ILE A 209 -17.87 -0.88 -7.63
CA ILE A 209 -16.41 -0.86 -7.48
C ILE A 209 -15.99 -0.57 -6.03
N LEU A 210 -16.67 0.35 -5.33
CA LEU A 210 -16.43 0.61 -3.91
C LEU A 210 -16.66 -0.65 -3.05
N VAL A 211 -17.75 -1.38 -3.30
CA VAL A 211 -18.03 -2.63 -2.59
C VAL A 211 -16.95 -3.68 -2.90
N CYS A 212 -16.54 -3.83 -4.16
CA CYS A 212 -15.46 -4.75 -4.56
C CYS A 212 -14.12 -4.38 -3.89
N ALA A 213 -13.75 -3.09 -3.86
CA ALA A 213 -12.55 -2.60 -3.20
C ALA A 213 -12.59 -2.89 -1.70
N HIS A 214 -13.73 -2.60 -1.07
CA HIS A 214 -13.93 -2.84 0.35
C HIS A 214 -13.91 -4.33 0.72
N VAL A 215 -14.33 -5.23 -0.16
CA VAL A 215 -14.17 -6.69 0.02
C VAL A 215 -12.69 -7.05 0.12
N VAL A 216 -11.87 -6.55 -0.80
CA VAL A 216 -10.42 -6.83 -0.80
C VAL A 216 -9.77 -6.28 0.48
N GLU A 217 -10.10 -5.04 0.85
CA GLU A 217 -9.62 -4.41 2.09
C GLU A 217 -10.08 -5.18 3.35
N SER A 218 -11.36 -5.55 3.43
CA SER A 218 -11.94 -6.27 4.58
C SER A 218 -11.34 -7.65 4.78
N SER A 219 -10.72 -8.22 3.75
CA SER A 219 -10.04 -9.52 3.80
C SER A 219 -8.70 -9.43 4.54
N THR A 220 -8.29 -8.23 4.93
CA THR A 220 -7.05 -7.92 5.59
C THR A 220 -7.34 -7.21 6.93
N LYS A 221 -6.57 -7.55 7.96
CA LYS A 221 -6.59 -6.89 9.27
C LYS A 221 -5.32 -6.09 9.46
N GLU A 222 -5.50 -4.79 9.61
CA GLU A 222 -4.41 -3.86 9.88
C GLU A 222 -4.30 -3.57 11.37
N LYS A 223 -3.06 -3.57 11.87
CA LYS A 223 -2.71 -3.01 13.17
C LYS A 223 -1.61 -2.00 12.98
N ARG A 224 -1.78 -0.84 13.62
CA ARG A 224 -0.83 0.26 13.57
C ARG A 224 -0.25 0.47 14.95
N TYR A 225 1.07 0.52 15.01
CA TYR A 225 1.84 0.77 16.22
C TYR A 225 2.50 2.13 16.07
N GLN A 226 2.32 2.99 17.07
CA GLN A 226 2.96 4.29 17.11
C GLN A 226 3.94 4.31 18.29
N ALA A 227 5.16 4.75 18.04
CA ALA A 227 6.08 5.04 19.12
C ALA A 227 5.63 6.28 19.88
N ARG A 228 5.81 6.26 21.20
CA ARG A 228 5.48 7.38 22.08
C ARG A 228 6.49 8.51 21.87
N GLU A 229 6.05 9.75 22.08
CA GLU A 229 6.83 10.99 21.90
C GLU A 229 8.27 10.91 22.44
N GLY A 230 9.22 11.44 21.66
CA GLY A 230 10.64 11.51 22.04
C GLY A 230 11.51 10.32 21.57
N LYS A 231 10.96 9.38 20.79
CA LYS A 231 11.72 8.28 20.18
C LYS A 231 11.48 8.19 18.67
N ARG A 232 12.58 8.09 17.93
CA ARG A 232 12.61 7.78 16.50
C ARG A 232 12.51 6.28 16.30
N THR A 233 11.69 5.83 15.36
CA THR A 233 11.53 4.39 15.11
C THR A 233 12.17 4.02 13.79
N ARG A 234 12.98 2.96 13.78
CA ARG A 234 13.61 2.43 12.56
C ARG A 234 13.30 0.95 12.45
N LEU A 235 13.06 0.50 11.22
CA LEU A 235 12.83 -0.91 10.94
C LEU A 235 14.06 -1.48 10.27
N VAL A 236 14.47 -2.67 10.74
CA VAL A 236 15.53 -3.47 10.15
C VAL A 236 14.97 -4.86 9.91
N TRP A 237 15.04 -5.31 8.67
CA TRP A 237 14.70 -6.65 8.25
C TRP A 237 15.97 -7.39 7.84
N LEU A 238 16.20 -8.54 8.47
CA LEU A 238 17.31 -9.42 8.13
C LEU A 238 16.74 -10.59 7.34
N GLN A 239 17.02 -10.62 6.04
CA GLN A 239 16.65 -11.68 5.13
C GLN A 239 17.83 -12.65 5.00
N GLN A 240 17.60 -13.94 5.26
CA GLN A 240 18.61 -14.97 5.04
C GLN A 240 18.51 -15.57 3.63
N THR A 241 19.59 -16.21 3.20
CA THR A 241 19.61 -16.94 1.93
C THR A 241 18.58 -18.06 1.94
N LYS A 242 17.66 -18.06 0.96
CA LYS A 242 16.69 -19.13 0.79
C LYS A 242 16.15 -19.19 -0.62
N THR A 243 15.89 -20.40 -1.10
CA THR A 243 15.10 -20.62 -2.32
C THR A 243 13.61 -20.62 -1.97
N VAL A 244 12.83 -19.75 -2.60
CA VAL A 244 11.37 -19.69 -2.45
C VAL A 244 10.74 -19.78 -3.84
N ASN A 245 9.92 -20.82 -4.04
CA ASN A 245 9.51 -21.29 -5.37
C ASN A 245 10.77 -21.58 -6.22
N ASP A 246 10.92 -20.93 -7.38
CA ASP A 246 12.04 -21.14 -8.30
C ASP A 246 13.13 -20.04 -8.20
N GLN A 247 12.98 -19.12 -7.26
CA GLN A 247 13.91 -18.00 -7.10
C GLN A 247 14.80 -18.18 -5.87
N VAL A 248 16.10 -17.99 -6.07
CA VAL A 248 17.10 -17.94 -4.99
C VAL A 248 17.18 -16.51 -4.48
N PHE A 249 16.91 -16.33 -3.19
CA PHE A 249 17.08 -15.07 -2.50
C PHE A 249 18.40 -15.10 -1.73
N GLU A 250 19.22 -14.08 -1.90
CA GLU A 250 20.46 -13.92 -1.15
C GLU A 250 20.21 -13.26 0.20
N SER A 251 21.29 -13.16 0.98
CA SER A 251 21.28 -12.58 2.30
C SER A 251 21.39 -11.06 2.24
N PHE A 252 20.43 -10.36 2.85
CA PHE A 252 20.35 -8.91 2.85
C PHE A 252 19.88 -8.36 4.19
N ALA A 253 20.49 -7.26 4.62
CA ALA A 253 19.90 -6.35 5.58
C ALA A 253 19.15 -5.23 4.85
N ILE A 254 17.86 -5.14 5.09
CA ILE A 254 16.96 -4.13 4.52
C ILE A 254 16.53 -3.21 5.66
N PHE A 255 16.47 -1.92 5.44
CA PHE A 255 16.08 -0.97 6.49
C PHE A 255 15.28 0.21 5.94
N SER A 256 14.48 0.82 6.81
CA SER A 256 13.65 1.97 6.43
C SER A 256 14.49 3.20 6.13
N ASP A 257 14.16 3.89 5.02
CA ASP A 257 14.88 5.07 4.52
C ASP A 257 14.83 6.22 5.53
N ASP A 258 13.63 6.53 6.03
CA ASP A 258 13.42 7.58 7.04
C ASP A 258 12.88 7.03 8.36
N ASP A 259 12.96 7.86 9.40
CA ASP A 259 12.35 7.61 10.71
C ASP A 259 10.83 7.37 10.55
N ARG A 260 10.34 6.35 11.25
CA ARG A 260 8.95 5.92 11.23
C ARG A 260 8.20 6.56 12.39
N THR A 261 7.09 7.21 12.10
CA THR A 261 6.13 7.64 13.13
C THR A 261 5.13 6.53 13.43
N VAL A 262 4.79 5.71 12.42
CA VAL A 262 3.82 4.62 12.53
C VAL A 262 4.35 3.38 11.82
N ILE A 263 4.29 2.24 12.49
CA ILE A 263 4.54 0.90 11.93
C ILE A 263 3.19 0.27 11.62
N THR A 264 3.00 -0.18 10.39
CA THR A 264 1.77 -0.84 9.96
C THR A 264 2.03 -2.32 9.72
N THR A 265 1.38 -3.19 10.48
CA THR A 265 1.35 -4.63 10.21
C THR A 265 0.02 -4.99 9.59
N SER A 266 0.07 -5.66 8.44
CA SER A 266 -1.09 -6.10 7.69
C SER A 266 -1.11 -7.63 7.65
N ARG A 267 -2.20 -8.23 8.12
CA ARG A 267 -2.34 -9.69 8.25
C ARG A 267 -3.62 -10.17 7.60
N ARG A 268 -3.60 -11.36 6.99
CA ARG A 268 -4.80 -11.94 6.39
C ARG A 268 -5.87 -12.13 7.46
N ALA A 269 -7.09 -11.70 7.18
CA ALA A 269 -8.19 -11.88 8.11
C ALA A 269 -8.46 -13.38 8.30
N THR A 270 -8.37 -13.86 9.55
CA THR A 270 -8.74 -15.24 9.87
C THR A 270 -10.22 -15.47 9.60
N ASN A 271 -10.50 -16.48 8.79
CA ASN A 271 -11.80 -16.74 8.23
C ASN A 271 -12.72 -17.43 9.26
N LYS A 272 -13.33 -16.65 10.16
CA LYS A 272 -14.47 -17.17 10.94
C LYS A 272 -15.62 -17.42 9.96
N GLN A 273 -16.27 -18.59 10.02
CA GLN A 273 -17.33 -18.99 9.07
C GLN A 273 -18.36 -17.89 8.77
N GLY A 274 -18.82 -17.14 9.79
CA GLY A 274 -19.75 -16.02 9.58
C GLY A 274 -19.16 -14.83 8.79
N HIS A 275 -17.87 -14.54 8.95
CA HIS A 275 -17.20 -13.47 8.21
C HIS A 275 -17.01 -13.85 6.72
N ALA A 276 -16.73 -15.13 6.45
CA ALA A 276 -16.64 -15.67 5.09
C ALA A 276 -17.93 -15.44 4.30
N THR A 277 -19.07 -15.77 4.91
CA THR A 277 -20.39 -15.65 4.28
C THR A 277 -20.75 -14.19 3.99
N VAL A 278 -20.46 -13.28 4.93
CA VAL A 278 -20.68 -11.84 4.73
C VAL A 278 -19.81 -11.31 3.60
N LEU A 279 -18.54 -11.72 3.54
CA LEU A 279 -17.62 -11.30 2.49
C LEU A 279 -18.04 -11.84 1.11
N ALA A 280 -18.47 -13.10 1.03
CA ALA A 280 -19.01 -13.70 -0.18
C ALA A 280 -20.27 -12.98 -0.66
N PHE A 281 -21.20 -12.68 0.25
CA PHE A 281 -22.40 -11.92 -0.08
C PHE A 281 -22.06 -10.52 -0.61
N LYS A 282 -21.17 -9.78 0.07
CA LYS A 282 -20.68 -8.47 -0.40
C LYS A 282 -20.03 -8.58 -1.78
N THR A 283 -19.27 -9.64 -2.04
CA THR A 283 -18.59 -9.85 -3.33
C THR A 283 -19.60 -10.09 -4.46
N VAL A 284 -20.61 -10.92 -4.23
CA VAL A 284 -21.68 -11.17 -5.20
C VAL A 284 -22.45 -9.89 -5.48
N LEU A 285 -22.84 -9.15 -4.43
CA LEU A 285 -23.53 -7.88 -4.55
C LEU A 285 -22.70 -6.86 -5.33
N GLY A 286 -21.44 -6.64 -4.96
CA GLY A 286 -20.54 -5.71 -5.64
C GLY A 286 -20.31 -6.06 -7.10
N THR A 287 -20.17 -7.36 -7.41
CA THR A 287 -20.02 -7.85 -8.79
C THR A 287 -21.26 -7.58 -9.63
N MET A 288 -22.45 -7.92 -9.13
CA MET A 288 -23.71 -7.72 -9.85
C MET A 288 -24.00 -6.24 -10.05
N VAL A 289 -23.85 -5.43 -9.00
CA VAL A 289 -24.05 -3.97 -9.03
C VAL A 289 -23.05 -3.33 -10.00
N GLY A 290 -21.77 -3.68 -9.91
CA GLY A 290 -20.72 -3.15 -10.79
C GLY A 290 -20.94 -3.50 -12.26
N LEU A 291 -21.30 -4.75 -12.57
CA LEU A 291 -21.56 -5.18 -13.95
C LEU A 291 -22.83 -4.54 -14.52
N CYS A 292 -23.90 -4.46 -13.74
CA CYS A 292 -25.15 -3.79 -14.13
C CYS A 292 -24.88 -2.30 -14.39
N GLY A 293 -24.19 -1.62 -13.48
CA GLY A 293 -23.81 -0.20 -13.64
C GLY A 293 -22.98 0.04 -14.90
N PHE A 294 -22.00 -0.83 -15.18
CA PHE A 294 -21.19 -0.76 -16.39
C PHE A 294 -22.02 -0.88 -17.68
N ILE A 295 -22.93 -1.85 -17.74
CA ILE A 295 -23.80 -2.05 -18.91
C ILE A 295 -24.74 -0.85 -19.11
N VAL A 296 -25.40 -0.39 -18.04
CA VAL A 296 -26.31 0.76 -18.09
C VAL A 296 -25.56 2.03 -18.49
N GLN A 297 -24.36 2.26 -17.96
CA GLN A 297 -23.52 3.40 -18.34
C GLN A 297 -23.12 3.32 -19.81
N PHE A 298 -22.75 2.15 -20.32
CA PHE A 298 -22.36 1.96 -21.72
C PHE A 298 -23.52 2.24 -22.69
N ILE A 299 -24.73 1.78 -22.35
CA ILE A 299 -25.95 2.09 -23.12
C ILE A 299 -26.22 3.60 -23.11
N GLY A 300 -26.09 4.24 -21.95
CA GLY A 300 -26.23 5.69 -21.81
C GLY A 300 -25.25 6.45 -22.70
N LEU A 301 -23.95 6.18 -22.56
CA LEU A 301 -22.87 6.83 -23.32
C LEU A 301 -23.04 6.65 -24.83
N ARG A 302 -23.50 5.48 -25.29
CA ARG A 302 -23.79 5.24 -26.71
C ARG A 302 -24.88 6.14 -27.25
N GLY A 303 -25.84 6.52 -26.43
CA GLY A 303 -26.93 7.44 -26.81
C GLY A 303 -26.54 8.93 -26.75
N MET A 304 -25.39 9.27 -26.15
CA MET A 304 -24.93 10.64 -25.98
C MET A 304 -24.03 11.09 -27.14
N HIS A 305 -23.83 12.41 -27.27
CA HIS A 305 -22.86 12.97 -28.21
C HIS A 305 -21.45 12.46 -27.89
N TRP A 306 -20.64 12.19 -28.92
CA TRP A 306 -19.30 11.59 -28.81
C TRP A 306 -18.36 12.37 -27.88
N SER A 307 -18.54 13.69 -27.75
CA SER A 307 -17.73 14.52 -26.86
C SER A 307 -17.82 14.09 -25.39
N VAL A 308 -18.96 13.54 -24.97
CA VAL A 308 -19.15 13.02 -23.59
C VAL A 308 -18.29 11.79 -23.35
N SER A 309 -18.23 10.87 -24.32
CA SER A 309 -17.37 9.70 -24.26
C SER A 309 -15.89 10.10 -24.22
N VAL A 310 -15.50 11.13 -24.97
CA VAL A 310 -14.14 11.68 -24.93
C VAL A 310 -13.83 12.36 -23.59
N ALA A 311 -14.76 13.12 -23.02
CA ALA A 311 -14.61 13.71 -21.70
C ALA A 311 -14.46 12.63 -20.60
N GLN A 312 -15.27 11.56 -20.66
CA GLN A 312 -15.17 10.42 -19.75
C GLN A 312 -13.81 9.72 -19.90
N LEU A 313 -13.32 9.51 -21.13
CA LEU A 313 -12.00 8.93 -21.37
C LEU A 313 -10.88 9.83 -20.81
N GLY A 314 -10.97 11.15 -21.04
CA GLY A 314 -10.03 12.12 -20.47
C GLY A 314 -10.00 12.06 -18.94
N ALA A 315 -11.16 11.98 -18.29
CA ALA A 315 -11.24 11.84 -16.84
C ALA A 315 -10.59 10.53 -16.35
N VAL A 316 -10.77 9.42 -17.06
CA VAL A 316 -10.12 8.13 -16.75
C VAL A 316 -8.60 8.25 -16.88
N LEU A 317 -8.07 8.90 -17.92
CA LEU A 317 -6.63 9.10 -18.11
C LEU A 317 -6.00 10.01 -17.03
N VAL A 318 -6.69 11.11 -16.70
CA VAL A 318 -6.28 12.00 -15.61
C VAL A 318 -6.25 11.23 -14.29
N MET A 319 -7.29 10.46 -13.97
CA MET A 319 -7.31 9.65 -12.75
C MET A 319 -6.28 8.53 -12.74
N ALA A 320 -5.99 7.90 -13.88
CA ALA A 320 -4.90 6.94 -13.98
C ALA A 320 -3.55 7.58 -13.65
N SER A 321 -3.32 8.81 -14.11
CA SER A 321 -2.11 9.59 -13.82
C SER A 321 -2.03 9.97 -12.33
N VAL A 322 -3.12 10.45 -11.74
CA VAL A 322 -3.19 10.75 -10.30
C VAL A 322 -2.90 9.50 -9.46
N ARG A 323 -3.50 8.35 -9.80
CA ARG A 323 -3.22 7.07 -9.12
C ARG A 323 -1.74 6.67 -9.21
N ALA A 324 -1.10 6.90 -10.35
CA ALA A 324 0.33 6.64 -10.52
C ALA A 324 1.21 7.60 -9.71
N LEU A 325 0.85 8.90 -9.67
CA LEU A 325 1.61 9.92 -8.94
C LEU A 325 1.56 9.71 -7.41
N VAL A 326 0.37 9.47 -6.86
CA VAL A 326 0.17 9.18 -5.42
C VAL A 326 0.96 7.95 -4.97
N ARG A 327 1.43 7.11 -5.90
CA ARG A 327 2.11 5.86 -5.61
C ARG A 327 3.52 5.74 -6.18
N ARG A 328 4.07 6.82 -6.74
CA ARG A 328 5.42 6.85 -7.32
C ARG A 328 6.52 6.45 -6.32
N GLY A 329 6.28 6.67 -5.02
CA GLY A 329 7.20 6.33 -3.93
C GLY A 329 7.38 4.82 -3.72
N LEU A 330 6.47 3.98 -4.23
CA LEU A 330 6.58 2.52 -4.16
C LEU A 330 7.62 1.93 -5.14
N ALA A 331 8.01 2.70 -6.17
CA ALA A 331 9.04 2.29 -7.12
C ALA A 331 10.46 2.60 -6.61
N LYS A 332 10.58 3.34 -5.48
CA LYS A 332 11.89 3.58 -4.89
C LYS A 332 12.32 2.31 -4.12
N PRO A 333 13.54 1.81 -4.32
CA PRO A 333 14.02 0.68 -3.54
C PRO A 333 14.34 1.10 -2.10
N PRO A 334 14.03 0.27 -1.08
CA PRO A 334 14.52 0.48 0.27
C PRO A 334 16.05 0.46 0.32
N GLN A 335 16.62 1.05 1.36
CA GLN A 335 18.06 0.91 1.59
C GLN A 335 18.36 -0.53 1.99
N CYS A 336 19.31 -1.15 1.28
CA CYS A 336 19.71 -2.52 1.51
C CYS A 336 21.22 -2.68 1.49
N ARG A 337 21.72 -3.67 2.22
CA ARG A 337 23.12 -4.08 2.20
C ARG A 337 23.19 -5.59 2.03
N HIS A 338 23.97 -6.04 1.05
CA HIS A 338 24.27 -7.46 0.86
C HIS A 338 25.13 -7.96 2.02
N LEU A 339 24.82 -9.15 2.53
CA LEU A 339 25.49 -9.75 3.67
C LEU A 339 25.99 -11.16 3.33
N PRO A 340 27.06 -11.63 3.99
CA PRO A 340 27.44 -13.03 3.91
C PRO A 340 26.37 -13.90 4.60
N SER A 341 26.02 -15.00 3.93
CA SER A 341 24.98 -15.93 4.39
C SER A 341 25.30 -16.48 5.78
N GLY A 342 24.31 -16.47 6.69
CA GLY A 342 24.43 -17.01 8.04
C GLY A 342 24.99 -16.03 9.09
N PHE A 343 25.51 -14.88 8.65
CA PHE A 343 26.10 -13.86 9.52
C PHE A 343 25.21 -12.62 9.67
N GLU A 344 23.92 -12.70 9.32
CA GLU A 344 23.04 -11.53 9.28
C GLU A 344 22.79 -10.95 10.67
N LEU A 345 22.54 -11.85 11.64
CA LEU A 345 22.30 -11.45 13.03
C LEU A 345 23.58 -10.94 13.69
N GLU A 346 24.73 -11.54 13.36
CA GLU A 346 26.03 -11.10 13.84
C GLU A 346 26.33 -9.69 13.32
N TRP A 347 26.13 -9.44 12.02
CA TRP A 347 26.25 -8.10 11.44
C TRP A 347 25.38 -7.09 12.17
N PHE A 348 24.10 -7.42 12.42
CA PHE A 348 23.21 -6.52 13.15
C PHE A 348 23.71 -6.25 14.57
N ALA A 349 24.14 -7.28 15.30
CA ALA A 349 24.73 -7.15 16.63
C ALA A 349 25.99 -6.28 16.65
N THR A 350 26.90 -6.46 15.68
CA THR A 350 28.12 -5.65 15.56
C THR A 350 27.78 -4.18 15.27
N THR A 351 26.77 -3.91 14.43
CA THR A 351 26.35 -2.53 14.14
C THR A 351 25.70 -1.82 15.33
N LEU A 352 25.19 -2.55 16.32
CA LEU A 352 24.72 -1.95 17.57
C LEU A 352 25.87 -1.46 18.45
N GLY A 353 27.01 -2.16 18.44
CA GLY A 353 28.21 -1.80 19.18
C GLY A 353 29.05 -0.70 18.51
N ASP A 354 29.00 -0.61 17.17
CA ASP A 354 29.76 0.35 16.37
C ASP A 354 28.79 1.18 15.47
N PRO A 355 28.27 2.32 15.97
CA PRO A 355 27.32 3.15 15.26
C PRO A 355 27.85 3.72 13.94
N ASP A 356 29.17 3.85 13.78
CA ASP A 356 29.76 4.37 12.54
C ASP A 356 29.64 3.37 11.38
N LYS A 357 29.58 2.08 11.71
CA LYS A 357 29.33 0.97 10.78
C LYS A 357 27.85 0.63 10.61
N ALA A 358 26.94 1.34 11.27
CA ALA A 358 25.51 1.09 11.23
C ALA A 358 24.79 2.00 10.20
N PRO A 359 24.65 1.60 8.92
CA PRO A 359 23.96 2.41 7.92
C PRO A 359 22.49 2.66 8.30
N TRP A 360 21.86 1.68 8.96
CA TRP A 360 20.50 1.76 9.46
C TRP A 360 20.33 2.72 10.66
N MET A 361 21.39 3.31 11.22
CA MET A 361 21.30 4.35 12.27
C MET A 361 21.49 5.77 11.72
N LYS A 362 22.00 5.92 10.49
CA LYS A 362 22.30 7.23 9.89
C LYS A 362 21.02 7.89 9.37
N THR A 363 20.77 9.15 9.72
CA THR A 363 19.64 9.93 9.18
C THR A 363 20.03 10.52 7.83
N SER A 364 19.09 10.60 6.89
CA SER A 364 19.31 11.24 5.59
C SER A 364 19.78 12.71 5.71
N ASN A 365 19.45 13.40 6.81
CA ASN A 365 19.99 14.72 7.13
C ASN A 365 21.48 14.70 7.51
N SER A 366 21.95 13.71 8.27
CA SER A 366 23.37 13.57 8.60
C SER A 366 24.21 13.26 7.36
N GLU A 367 23.67 12.52 6.38
CA GLU A 367 24.35 12.33 5.09
C GLU A 367 24.35 13.60 4.23
N LYS A 368 23.26 14.38 4.21
CA LYS A 368 23.20 15.68 3.50
C LYS A 368 24.14 16.72 4.12
N GLU A 369 24.26 16.76 5.44
CA GLU A 369 25.20 17.63 6.15
C GLU A 369 26.65 17.17 5.96
N VAL A 370 26.93 15.87 6.05
CA VAL A 370 28.28 15.32 5.79
C VAL A 370 28.69 15.50 4.33
N SER A 371 27.77 15.36 3.37
CA SER A 371 28.06 15.60 1.96
C SER A 371 28.19 17.09 1.63
N ARG A 372 27.39 17.98 2.23
CA ARG A 372 27.63 19.44 2.20
C ARG A 372 28.96 19.82 2.84
N ALA A 373 29.30 19.25 3.98
CA ALA A 373 30.57 19.50 4.66
C ALA A 373 31.76 19.00 3.81
N LYS A 374 31.68 17.80 3.23
CA LYS A 374 32.71 17.29 2.31
C LYS A 374 32.85 18.13 1.04
N MET A 375 31.74 18.65 0.49
CA MET A 375 31.79 19.61 -0.63
C MET A 375 32.39 20.96 -0.22
N ALA A 376 32.11 21.44 1.00
CA ALA A 376 32.69 22.68 1.53
C ALA A 376 34.19 22.54 1.81
N THR A 377 34.64 21.38 2.31
CA THR A 377 36.07 21.09 2.53
C THR A 377 36.83 20.91 1.22
N ARG A 378 36.22 20.29 0.20
CA ARG A 378 36.82 20.20 -1.16
C ARG A 378 36.98 21.57 -1.86
N ARG A 379 36.19 22.58 -1.49
CA ARG A 379 36.33 23.96 -1.98
C ARG A 379 37.35 24.81 -1.21
N ARG A 380 37.94 24.29 -0.13
CA ARG A 380 38.91 24.99 0.72
C ARG A 380 40.35 24.46 0.61
N ILE A 381 40.63 23.60 -0.36
CA ILE A 381 42.01 23.21 -0.69
C ILE A 381 42.43 24.12 -1.84
N PRO A 382 43.42 25.02 -1.64
CA PRO A 382 43.89 25.96 -2.66
C PRO A 382 44.56 25.25 -3.84
#